data_AF-A0A7V9RC12-F1
#
_entry.id   AF-A0A7V9RC12-F1
#
_cell.length_a   1.000
_cell.length_b   1.000
_cell.length_c   1.000
_cell.angle_alpha   90.00
_cell.angle_beta   90.00
_cell.angle_gamma   90.00
#
_symmetry.space_group_name_H-M   'P 1'
#
loop_
_entity.id
_entity.type
_entity.pdbx_description
1 polymer ?
#
loop_
_entity_poly.entity_id
_entity_poly.type
_entity_poly.pdbx_seq_one_letter_code
_entity_poly.pdbx_strand_id
1 'polypeptide(L)'
;MKRISHLLMVAAFAVPMTACGGGDGSSGDDVADDDDAPVDPFDEELANREYDYNAALRIAALRLTGDLPTMAEILEISAPTDNAIKKSLYDARITEYMSRPTFATQMFYFWRDTFRMGDTPAAPEMDTAPALAAQLSSDPNGSYMSLLTQPTGNCPTFDENTGVATPAECPGTGPQAGVLGNPAVMKQFFGNFAFRRVKFVQETFDCVKFPVELDGAPQEIGAASPYTGQWPFASIAGTDNGGRVNFQDTSAVICANCHQTLNHIAPLFANYDEQGVFQATIAVPTPLDGGPLAVISDYYPAGETTGWRFGVVTPDIPSLGAAMAADPDIAKCGVARIWNWALGKTDIVDTLQEVPIETISTHVDAFTADGFKLKNMIFAVYTSDDFTRF
;
A
#
# COMPACT_ATOMS: atom_id res chain seq x y z
N MET A 1 -10.10 -20.64 31.31
CA MET A 1 -9.58 -22.00 31.03
C MET A 1 -8.08 -21.90 30.72
N LYS A 2 -7.32 -22.95 31.05
CA LYS A 2 -5.86 -22.96 31.19
C LYS A 2 -5.12 -22.59 29.89
N ARG A 3 -4.06 -21.78 30.05
CA ARG A 3 -3.02 -21.47 29.05
C ARG A 3 -2.17 -22.73 28.81
N ILE A 4 -1.91 -23.05 27.55
CA ILE A 4 -0.86 -24.00 27.14
C ILE A 4 0.13 -23.21 26.29
N SER A 5 1.33 -23.05 26.84
CA SER A 5 2.53 -22.57 26.16
C SER A 5 3.12 -23.69 25.32
N HIS A 6 3.39 -23.42 24.04
CA HIS A 6 4.38 -24.19 23.29
C HIS A 6 5.44 -23.25 22.72
N LEU A 7 6.66 -23.45 23.24
CA LEU A 7 7.92 -23.06 22.63
C LEU A 7 7.96 -23.60 21.19
N LEU A 8 8.34 -22.77 20.23
CA LEU A 8 9.02 -23.25 19.03
C LEU A 8 10.40 -22.58 18.95
N MET A 9 11.41 -23.43 18.86
CA MET A 9 12.81 -23.05 18.68
C MET A 9 13.03 -22.46 17.29
N VAL A 10 13.79 -21.37 17.29
CA VAL A 10 14.42 -20.75 16.12
C VAL A 10 15.56 -21.65 15.63
N ALA A 11 15.51 -22.07 14.36
CA ALA A 11 16.67 -22.58 13.64
C ALA A 11 17.09 -21.52 12.61
N ALA A 12 18.14 -20.79 12.94
CA ALA A 12 18.78 -19.82 12.06
C ALA A 12 19.72 -20.56 11.10
N PHE A 13 19.43 -20.53 9.80
CA PHE A 13 20.41 -20.87 8.78
C PHE A 13 21.05 -19.58 8.26
N ALA A 14 22.33 -19.42 8.57
CA ALA A 14 23.19 -18.41 7.99
C ALA A 14 23.65 -18.89 6.61
N VAL A 15 23.31 -18.15 5.56
CA VAL A 15 23.91 -18.30 4.22
C VAL A 15 24.82 -17.10 3.99
N PRO A 16 26.11 -17.30 3.66
CA PRO A 16 27.01 -16.21 3.32
C PRO A 16 26.66 -15.67 1.92
N MET A 17 26.18 -14.43 1.86
CA MET A 17 26.08 -13.65 0.63
C MET A 17 27.50 -13.33 0.14
N THR A 18 27.87 -13.86 -1.02
CA THR A 18 29.11 -13.49 -1.72
C THR A 18 28.73 -12.63 -2.91
N ALA A 19 29.44 -11.51 -3.06
CA ALA A 19 29.16 -10.39 -3.93
C ALA A 19 29.21 -10.70 -5.44
N CYS A 20 28.45 -9.88 -6.20
CA CYS A 20 28.48 -9.75 -7.66
C CYS A 20 29.87 -9.47 -8.22
N GLY A 21 30.15 -10.00 -9.40
CA GLY A 21 31.25 -9.56 -10.27
C GLY A 21 30.93 -9.86 -11.73
N GLY A 22 30.55 -8.82 -12.48
CA GLY A 22 30.42 -8.87 -13.94
C GLY A 22 31.75 -8.57 -14.65
N GLY A 23 31.93 -9.14 -15.83
CA GLY A 23 33.04 -8.85 -16.74
C GLY A 23 32.85 -9.51 -18.11
N ASP A 24 32.63 -8.68 -19.13
CA ASP A 24 32.41 -8.99 -20.55
C ASP A 24 33.57 -9.73 -21.25
N GLY A 25 33.24 -10.46 -22.33
CA GLY A 25 34.14 -10.59 -23.50
C GLY A 25 34.14 -11.91 -24.28
N SER A 26 33.22 -12.03 -25.24
CA SER A 26 33.36 -12.63 -26.60
C SER A 26 34.13 -13.96 -26.80
N SER A 27 33.45 -15.00 -27.27
CA SER A 27 33.63 -15.63 -28.60
C SER A 27 32.72 -16.87 -28.75
N GLY A 28 32.40 -17.21 -29.99
CA GLY A 28 31.35 -18.17 -30.37
C GLY A 28 31.60 -19.60 -29.92
N ASP A 29 30.51 -20.32 -29.68
CA ASP A 29 30.09 -21.49 -30.49
C ASP A 29 28.93 -22.20 -29.76
N ASP A 30 27.90 -22.55 -30.55
CA ASP A 30 26.94 -23.64 -30.35
C ASP A 30 26.34 -23.85 -28.94
N VAL A 31 25.27 -23.13 -28.62
CA VAL A 31 24.36 -23.52 -27.52
C VAL A 31 23.41 -24.58 -28.05
N ALA A 32 23.72 -25.83 -27.70
CA ALA A 32 22.73 -26.89 -27.64
C ALA A 32 21.63 -26.50 -26.63
N ASP A 33 20.37 -26.75 -27.00
CA ASP A 33 19.22 -26.75 -26.08
C ASP A 33 19.53 -27.70 -24.91
N ASP A 34 20.01 -27.16 -23.78
CA ASP A 34 20.00 -27.83 -22.49
C ASP A 34 18.69 -27.43 -21.78
N ASP A 35 17.64 -28.19 -22.07
CA ASP A 35 16.33 -28.17 -21.38
C ASP A 35 16.39 -28.70 -19.93
N ASP A 36 17.58 -28.88 -19.35
CA ASP A 36 17.82 -29.49 -18.04
C ASP A 36 18.24 -28.46 -16.97
N ALA A 37 17.63 -27.27 -16.97
CA ALA A 37 17.63 -26.45 -15.76
C ALA A 37 16.80 -27.19 -14.68
N PRO A 38 17.31 -27.37 -13.45
CA PRO A 38 16.52 -28.02 -12.40
C PRO A 38 15.21 -27.24 -12.18
N VAL A 39 14.08 -27.86 -12.49
CA VAL A 39 12.76 -27.32 -12.17
C VAL A 39 12.70 -27.18 -10.65
N ASP A 40 12.32 -25.99 -10.17
CA ASP A 40 12.15 -25.76 -8.74
C ASP A 40 11.07 -26.74 -8.24
N PRO A 41 11.35 -27.58 -7.21
CA PRO A 41 10.35 -28.47 -6.62
C PRO A 41 9.05 -27.75 -6.21
N PHE A 42 9.11 -26.45 -5.91
CA PHE A 42 7.91 -25.65 -5.62
C PHE A 42 7.11 -25.33 -6.88
N ASP A 43 7.75 -25.11 -8.02
CA ASP A 43 7.05 -24.88 -9.30
C ASP A 43 6.31 -26.16 -9.75
N GLU A 44 6.93 -27.33 -9.55
CA GLU A 44 6.29 -28.61 -9.82
C GLU A 44 5.06 -28.82 -8.92
N GLU A 45 5.18 -28.55 -7.62
CA GLU A 45 4.04 -28.67 -6.69
C GLU A 45 2.92 -27.66 -7.01
N LEU A 46 3.27 -26.41 -7.33
CA LEU A 46 2.30 -25.38 -7.73
C LEU A 46 1.57 -25.75 -9.03
N ALA A 47 2.26 -26.41 -9.97
CA ALA A 47 1.68 -26.89 -11.22
C ALA A 47 0.73 -28.07 -11.02
N ASN A 48 0.95 -28.90 -9.99
CA ASN A 48 0.15 -30.07 -9.67
C ASN A 48 -1.19 -29.75 -8.96
N ARG A 49 -1.39 -28.51 -8.51
CA ARG A 49 -2.63 -28.09 -7.83
C ARG A 49 -3.88 -28.35 -8.68
N GLU A 50 -4.93 -28.84 -8.05
CA GLU A 50 -6.21 -29.13 -8.72
C GLU A 50 -7.26 -28.06 -8.40
N TYR A 51 -8.23 -27.88 -9.29
CA TYR A 51 -9.36 -26.98 -9.03
C TYR A 51 -10.20 -27.50 -7.86
N ASP A 52 -10.24 -26.73 -6.77
CA ASP A 52 -11.14 -26.95 -5.64
C ASP A 52 -11.96 -25.68 -5.35
N TYR A 53 -13.04 -25.51 -6.11
CA TYR A 53 -13.97 -24.41 -5.94
C TYR A 53 -14.66 -24.40 -4.57
N ASN A 54 -14.74 -25.53 -3.85
CA ASN A 54 -15.33 -25.54 -2.50
C ASN A 54 -14.35 -25.05 -1.45
N ALA A 55 -13.06 -25.38 -1.58
CA ALA A 55 -12.00 -24.77 -0.76
C ALA A 55 -11.93 -23.26 -1.01
N ALA A 56 -11.91 -22.84 -2.29
CA ALA A 56 -11.93 -21.44 -2.69
C ALA A 56 -13.16 -20.71 -2.11
N LEU A 57 -14.35 -21.30 -2.23
CA LEU A 57 -15.60 -20.72 -1.72
C LEU A 57 -15.55 -20.45 -0.22
N ARG A 58 -14.96 -21.34 0.58
CA ARG A 58 -14.88 -21.14 2.04
C ARG A 58 -14.02 -19.92 2.39
N ILE A 59 -12.89 -19.76 1.71
CA ILE A 59 -12.00 -18.61 1.91
C ILE A 59 -12.70 -17.34 1.43
N ALA A 60 -13.27 -17.38 0.23
CA ALA A 60 -13.96 -16.24 -0.37
C ALA A 60 -15.17 -15.79 0.46
N ALA A 61 -16.00 -16.70 0.94
CA ALA A 61 -17.15 -16.36 1.78
C ALA A 61 -16.73 -15.62 3.05
N LEU A 62 -15.71 -16.14 3.75
CA LEU A 62 -15.20 -15.51 4.97
C LEU A 62 -14.65 -14.11 4.72
N ARG A 63 -13.89 -13.92 3.63
CA ARG A 63 -13.30 -12.62 3.32
C ARG A 63 -14.30 -11.63 2.76
N LEU A 64 -15.18 -12.07 1.86
CA LEU A 64 -16.13 -11.19 1.17
C LEU A 64 -17.41 -10.95 1.97
N THR A 65 -17.72 -11.76 2.98
CA THR A 65 -18.97 -11.61 3.76
C THR A 65 -18.76 -11.65 5.27
N GLY A 66 -17.67 -12.23 5.76
CA GLY A 66 -17.46 -12.49 7.20
C GLY A 66 -18.07 -13.80 7.68
N ASP A 67 -18.84 -14.50 6.84
CA ASP A 67 -19.54 -15.73 7.17
C ASP A 67 -19.01 -16.94 6.41
N LEU A 68 -19.24 -18.14 6.94
CA LEU A 68 -19.00 -19.39 6.22
C LEU A 68 -20.09 -19.61 5.16
N PRO A 69 -19.76 -20.30 4.03
CA PRO A 69 -20.76 -20.61 3.03
C PRO A 69 -21.82 -21.56 3.61
N THR A 70 -23.06 -21.38 3.18
CA THR A 70 -24.16 -22.25 3.59
C THR A 70 -24.01 -23.64 2.96
N MET A 71 -24.66 -24.65 3.56
CA MET A 71 -24.67 -26.00 2.97
C MET A 71 -25.27 -26.01 1.56
N ALA A 72 -26.26 -25.17 1.28
CA ALA A 72 -26.87 -25.08 -0.05
C ALA A 72 -25.87 -24.55 -1.10
N GLU A 73 -25.09 -23.53 -0.75
CA GLU A 73 -24.04 -22.96 -1.62
C GLU A 73 -22.93 -23.98 -1.91
N ILE A 74 -22.51 -24.74 -0.89
CA ILE A 74 -21.54 -25.85 -1.04
C ILE A 74 -22.08 -26.94 -1.97
N LEU A 75 -23.34 -27.36 -1.77
CA LEU A 75 -23.97 -28.42 -2.58
C LEU A 75 -24.16 -27.98 -4.04
N GLU A 76 -24.48 -26.72 -4.28
CA GLU A 76 -24.61 -26.16 -5.62
C GLU A 76 -23.32 -26.29 -6.43
N ILE A 77 -22.17 -25.96 -5.83
CA ILE A 77 -20.86 -26.04 -6.50
C ILE A 77 -20.32 -27.47 -6.54
N SER A 78 -20.64 -28.32 -5.57
CA SER A 78 -20.15 -29.71 -5.53
C SER A 78 -20.96 -30.70 -6.37
N ALA A 79 -22.22 -30.40 -6.69
CA ALA A 79 -23.08 -31.30 -7.44
C ALA A 79 -22.63 -31.59 -8.89
N PRO A 80 -22.15 -30.60 -9.68
CA PRO A 80 -21.62 -30.87 -11.01
C PRO A 80 -20.28 -31.60 -10.96
N THR A 81 -20.03 -32.48 -11.92
CA THR A 81 -18.72 -33.12 -12.10
C THR A 81 -17.79 -32.32 -13.00
N ASP A 82 -18.34 -31.46 -13.87
CA ASP A 82 -17.61 -30.65 -14.84
C ASP A 82 -17.07 -29.36 -14.21
N ASN A 83 -15.75 -29.15 -14.27
CA ASN A 83 -15.09 -27.97 -13.70
C ASN A 83 -15.51 -26.65 -14.38
N ALA A 84 -15.86 -26.65 -15.65
CA ALA A 84 -16.36 -25.42 -16.31
C ALA A 84 -17.71 -24.98 -15.73
N ILE A 85 -18.59 -25.94 -15.41
CA ILE A 85 -19.86 -25.66 -14.74
C ILE A 85 -19.61 -25.19 -13.31
N LYS A 86 -18.71 -25.87 -12.57
CA LYS A 86 -18.34 -25.45 -11.21
C LYS A 86 -17.79 -24.03 -11.18
N LYS A 87 -16.90 -23.67 -12.13
CA LYS A 87 -16.37 -22.32 -12.28
C LYS A 87 -17.49 -21.31 -12.46
N SER A 88 -18.41 -21.57 -13.39
CA SER A 88 -19.52 -20.65 -13.66
C SER A 88 -20.41 -20.42 -12.43
N LEU A 89 -20.66 -21.47 -11.63
CA LEU A 89 -21.44 -21.34 -10.39
C LEU A 89 -20.66 -20.60 -9.30
N TYR A 90 -19.36 -20.88 -9.18
CA TYR A 90 -18.47 -20.20 -8.25
C TYR A 90 -18.37 -18.70 -8.57
N ASP A 91 -18.09 -18.32 -9.81
CA ASP A 91 -17.99 -16.92 -10.24
C ASP A 91 -19.30 -16.16 -10.00
N ALA A 92 -20.45 -16.83 -10.25
CA ALA A 92 -21.77 -16.27 -9.95
C ALA A 92 -21.97 -16.06 -8.44
N ARG A 93 -21.46 -16.97 -7.60
CA ARG A 93 -21.50 -16.85 -6.15
C ARG A 93 -20.63 -15.70 -5.64
N ILE A 94 -19.43 -15.51 -6.20
CA ILE A 94 -18.56 -14.35 -5.87
C ILE A 94 -19.27 -13.04 -6.23
N THR A 95 -19.87 -12.97 -7.42
CA THR A 95 -20.66 -11.79 -7.83
C THR A 95 -21.78 -11.49 -6.83
N GLU A 96 -22.49 -12.53 -6.39
CA GLU A 96 -23.57 -12.40 -5.42
C GLU A 96 -23.07 -11.94 -4.05
N TYR A 97 -21.99 -12.52 -3.52
CA TYR A 97 -21.35 -12.06 -2.27
C TYR A 97 -20.95 -10.59 -2.34
N MET A 98 -20.32 -10.15 -3.43
CA MET A 98 -19.89 -8.76 -3.63
C MET A 98 -21.06 -7.77 -3.84
N SER A 99 -22.29 -8.27 -3.98
CA SER A 99 -23.50 -7.44 -4.01
C SER A 99 -24.16 -7.27 -2.64
N ARG A 100 -23.76 -8.07 -1.64
CA ARG A 100 -24.35 -8.03 -0.30
C ARG A 100 -23.84 -6.83 0.51
N PRO A 101 -24.65 -6.29 1.44
CA PRO A 101 -24.19 -5.34 2.46
C PRO A 101 -22.96 -5.79 3.23
N THR A 102 -22.87 -7.08 3.53
CA THR A 102 -21.75 -7.68 4.25
C THR A 102 -20.42 -7.49 3.54
N PHE A 103 -20.40 -7.42 2.20
CA PHE A 103 -19.19 -7.13 1.45
C PHE A 103 -18.67 -5.72 1.71
N ALA A 104 -19.55 -4.73 1.69
CA ALA A 104 -19.17 -3.37 2.04
C ALA A 104 -18.63 -3.29 3.48
N THR A 105 -19.23 -4.03 4.41
CA THR A 105 -18.74 -4.12 5.80
C THR A 105 -17.36 -4.78 5.90
N GLN A 106 -17.11 -5.86 5.16
CA GLN A 106 -15.77 -6.48 5.12
C GLN A 106 -14.73 -5.55 4.50
N MET A 107 -15.10 -4.80 3.45
CA MET A 107 -14.23 -3.77 2.88
C MET A 107 -13.90 -2.68 3.88
N PHE A 108 -14.89 -2.24 4.66
CA PHE A 108 -14.67 -1.26 5.71
C PHE A 108 -13.66 -1.74 6.76
N TYR A 109 -13.75 -2.98 7.24
CA TYR A 109 -12.75 -3.53 8.17
C TYR A 109 -11.38 -3.70 7.53
N PHE A 110 -11.32 -4.23 6.31
CA PHE A 110 -10.07 -4.35 5.56
C PHE A 110 -9.35 -3.00 5.43
N TRP A 111 -10.08 -1.92 5.11
CA TRP A 111 -9.50 -0.59 4.99
C TRP A 111 -9.19 0.08 6.33
N ARG A 112 -9.92 -0.24 7.41
CA ARG A 112 -9.55 0.19 8.77
C ARG A 112 -8.21 -0.40 9.18
N ASP A 113 -8.01 -1.68 8.94
CA ASP A 113 -6.75 -2.36 9.22
C ASP A 113 -5.62 -1.82 8.32
N THR A 114 -5.89 -1.69 7.02
CA THR A 114 -4.93 -1.16 6.04
C THR A 114 -4.47 0.24 6.39
N PHE A 115 -5.40 1.14 6.73
CA PHE A 115 -5.07 2.51 7.11
C PHE A 115 -4.66 2.66 8.57
N ARG A 116 -4.77 1.60 9.39
CA ARG A 116 -4.49 1.63 10.84
C ARG A 116 -5.28 2.73 11.54
N MET A 117 -6.56 2.82 11.19
CA MET A 117 -7.49 3.88 11.60
C MET A 117 -8.85 3.31 12.01
N GLY A 118 -9.63 4.10 12.74
CA GLY A 118 -10.98 3.74 13.18
C GLY A 118 -11.03 3.19 14.61
N ASP A 119 -12.10 2.43 14.89
CA ASP A 119 -12.40 1.73 16.16
C ASP A 119 -12.40 2.60 17.42
N THR A 120 -12.61 3.89 17.27
CA THR A 120 -12.58 4.82 18.39
C THR A 120 -13.97 5.42 18.56
N PRO A 121 -14.84 4.87 19.43
CA PRO A 121 -16.20 5.37 19.61
C PRO A 121 -16.28 6.86 19.99
N ALA A 122 -15.23 7.38 20.63
CA ALA A 122 -15.11 8.80 20.98
C ALA A 122 -14.64 9.70 19.82
N ALA A 123 -14.26 9.13 18.68
CA ALA A 123 -13.72 9.82 17.52
C ALA A 123 -14.24 9.17 16.21
N PRO A 124 -15.55 9.24 15.93
CA PRO A 124 -16.15 8.63 14.73
C PRO A 124 -15.60 9.19 13.42
N GLU A 125 -14.97 10.37 13.44
CA GLU A 125 -14.27 10.91 12.27
C GLU A 125 -13.11 10.02 11.78
N MET A 126 -12.56 9.18 12.67
CA MET A 126 -11.46 8.25 12.36
C MET A 126 -11.85 7.17 11.35
N ASP A 127 -13.15 6.96 11.13
CA ASP A 127 -13.67 6.00 10.17
C ASP A 127 -13.89 6.60 8.77
N THR A 128 -13.75 7.91 8.58
CA THR A 128 -14.10 8.58 7.31
C THR A 128 -13.23 8.16 6.12
N ALA A 129 -11.91 7.98 6.31
CA ALA A 129 -11.03 7.50 5.25
C ALA A 129 -11.27 6.00 4.92
N PRO A 130 -11.34 5.09 5.90
CA PRO A 130 -11.79 3.71 5.63
C PRO A 130 -13.17 3.62 4.99
N ALA A 131 -14.13 4.47 5.38
CA ALA A 131 -15.46 4.53 4.79
C ALA A 131 -15.41 4.93 3.32
N LEU A 132 -14.57 5.90 2.93
CA LEU A 132 -14.36 6.26 1.53
C LEU A 132 -13.82 5.07 0.73
N ALA A 133 -12.83 4.37 1.26
CA ALA A 133 -12.24 3.23 0.59
C ALA A 133 -13.23 2.05 0.45
N ALA A 134 -14.04 1.80 1.48
CA ALA A 134 -15.09 0.79 1.44
C ALA A 134 -16.19 1.13 0.42
N GLN A 135 -16.58 2.40 0.35
CA GLN A 135 -17.52 2.92 -0.64
C GLN A 135 -16.99 2.67 -2.06
N LEU A 136 -15.75 3.07 -2.35
CA LEU A 136 -15.11 2.86 -3.65
C LEU A 136 -14.96 1.36 -3.99
N SER A 137 -14.71 0.51 -3.00
CA SER A 137 -14.61 -0.94 -3.20
C SER A 137 -15.95 -1.60 -3.53
N SER A 138 -17.04 -1.00 -3.05
CA SER A 138 -18.41 -1.53 -3.19
C SER A 138 -19.15 -0.98 -4.40
N ASP A 139 -18.79 0.21 -4.86
CA ASP A 139 -19.30 0.87 -6.05
C ASP A 139 -18.75 0.19 -7.32
N PRO A 140 -19.60 -0.26 -8.27
CA PRO A 140 -19.15 -0.81 -9.55
C PRO A 140 -18.28 0.16 -10.38
N ASN A 141 -18.33 1.47 -10.12
CA ASN A 141 -17.51 2.49 -10.78
C ASN A 141 -16.44 3.09 -9.86
N GLY A 142 -16.30 2.60 -8.64
CA GLY A 142 -15.35 3.12 -7.67
C GLY A 142 -13.91 2.84 -8.09
N SER A 143 -13.17 3.91 -8.39
CA SER A 143 -11.76 3.83 -8.77
C SER A 143 -10.87 3.87 -7.53
N TYR A 144 -9.84 3.04 -7.48
CA TYR A 144 -8.80 3.09 -6.44
C TYR A 144 -8.08 4.43 -6.41
N MET A 145 -7.88 5.05 -7.58
CA MET A 145 -7.20 6.34 -7.70
C MET A 145 -8.00 7.48 -7.08
N SER A 146 -9.31 7.30 -6.88
CA SER A 146 -10.15 8.25 -6.14
C SER A 146 -9.74 8.37 -4.67
N LEU A 147 -9.08 7.36 -4.08
CA LEU A 147 -8.49 7.50 -2.75
C LEU A 147 -7.47 8.63 -2.66
N LEU A 148 -6.83 8.98 -3.78
CA LEU A 148 -5.79 10.01 -3.84
C LEU A 148 -6.30 11.33 -4.42
N THR A 149 -7.38 11.29 -5.19
CA THR A 149 -7.77 12.41 -6.07
C THR A 149 -9.18 12.95 -5.85
N GLN A 150 -10.03 12.25 -5.08
CA GLN A 150 -11.44 12.63 -4.96
C GLN A 150 -11.61 14.00 -4.27
N PRO A 151 -12.21 15.00 -4.95
CA PRO A 151 -12.25 16.37 -4.44
C PRO A 151 -13.46 16.67 -3.55
N THR A 152 -14.49 15.82 -3.57
CA THR A 152 -15.76 16.02 -2.84
C THR A 152 -16.29 14.69 -2.33
N GLY A 153 -17.09 14.72 -1.27
CA GLY A 153 -17.65 13.51 -0.65
C GLY A 153 -16.56 12.59 -0.08
N ASN A 154 -15.41 13.15 0.30
CA ASN A 154 -14.19 12.44 0.69
C ASN A 154 -14.09 12.12 2.20
N CYS A 155 -15.11 12.47 2.98
CA CYS A 155 -15.26 12.05 4.37
C CYS A 155 -16.66 11.45 4.63
N PRO A 156 -17.06 10.38 3.92
CA PRO A 156 -18.35 9.74 4.15
C PRO A 156 -18.42 9.12 5.55
N THR A 157 -19.64 8.91 6.04
CA THR A 157 -19.89 8.04 7.20
C THR A 157 -20.28 6.65 6.72
N PHE A 158 -20.04 5.62 7.52
CA PHE A 158 -20.39 4.24 7.20
C PHE A 158 -21.29 3.65 8.27
N ASP A 159 -22.39 3.01 7.87
CA ASP A 159 -23.25 2.24 8.77
C ASP A 159 -22.95 0.74 8.61
N GLU A 160 -22.25 0.19 9.60
CA GLU A 160 -21.84 -1.22 9.62
C GLU A 160 -23.01 -2.20 9.55
N ASN A 161 -24.21 -1.81 10.03
CA ASN A 161 -25.38 -2.68 10.04
C ASN A 161 -26.03 -2.81 8.66
N THR A 162 -25.95 -1.75 7.86
CA THR A 162 -26.58 -1.69 6.54
C THR A 162 -25.57 -1.81 5.40
N GLY A 163 -24.26 -1.72 5.69
CA GLY A 163 -23.20 -1.73 4.69
C GLY A 163 -23.23 -0.49 3.78
N VAL A 164 -23.86 0.61 4.22
CA VAL A 164 -24.08 1.80 3.40
C VAL A 164 -23.16 2.93 3.85
N ALA A 165 -22.44 3.51 2.88
CA ALA A 165 -21.74 4.77 3.05
C ALA A 165 -22.66 5.94 2.73
N THR A 166 -22.70 6.95 3.60
CA THR A 166 -23.39 8.22 3.34
C THR A 166 -22.36 9.27 2.96
N PRO A 167 -22.41 9.85 1.74
CA PRO A 167 -21.47 10.87 1.30
C PRO A 167 -21.46 12.08 2.23
N ALA A 168 -20.27 12.56 2.57
CA ALA A 168 -20.08 13.80 3.31
C ALA A 168 -18.72 14.43 2.98
N GLU A 169 -18.64 15.75 3.14
CA GLU A 169 -17.41 16.51 2.93
C GLU A 169 -16.54 16.49 4.17
N CYS A 170 -15.22 16.50 3.97
CA CYS A 170 -14.30 16.70 5.08
C CYS A 170 -14.47 18.12 5.68
N PRO A 171 -14.47 18.25 7.02
CA PRO A 171 -14.59 19.56 7.65
C PRO A 171 -13.34 20.42 7.41
N GLY A 172 -13.54 21.74 7.33
CA GLY A 172 -12.45 22.73 7.25
C GLY A 172 -12.12 23.21 5.84
N THR A 173 -10.97 23.87 5.69
CA THR A 173 -10.52 24.50 4.42
C THR A 173 -9.25 23.85 3.87
N GLY A 174 -8.95 22.62 4.29
CA GLY A 174 -7.78 21.90 3.80
C GLY A 174 -7.89 21.55 2.31
N PRO A 175 -6.76 21.26 1.65
CA PRO A 175 -6.76 20.75 0.28
C PRO A 175 -7.60 19.48 0.13
N GLN A 176 -8.29 19.35 -1.00
CA GLN A 176 -9.19 18.22 -1.29
C GLN A 176 -8.51 17.23 -2.23
N ALA A 177 -8.21 16.02 -1.73
CA ALA A 177 -7.48 14.98 -2.47
C ALA A 177 -7.69 13.60 -1.83
N GLY A 178 -8.94 13.09 -1.86
CA GLY A 178 -9.32 11.82 -1.24
C GLY A 178 -8.86 11.74 0.23
N VAL A 179 -8.12 10.69 0.57
CA VAL A 179 -7.58 10.46 1.91
C VAL A 179 -6.33 11.31 2.22
N LEU A 180 -5.64 11.86 1.23
CA LEU A 180 -4.45 12.69 1.43
C LEU A 180 -4.77 14.03 2.08
N GLY A 181 -5.98 14.54 1.86
CA GLY A 181 -6.48 15.77 2.49
C GLY A 181 -7.34 15.52 3.74
N ASN A 182 -7.61 14.26 4.09
CA ASN A 182 -8.59 13.88 5.10
C ASN A 182 -8.11 14.28 6.52
N PRO A 183 -8.85 15.13 7.26
CA PRO A 183 -8.46 15.60 8.59
C PRO A 183 -8.18 14.48 9.60
N ALA A 184 -8.94 13.39 9.57
CA ALA A 184 -8.74 12.28 10.48
C ALA A 184 -7.43 11.52 10.20
N VAL A 185 -7.05 11.38 8.92
CA VAL A 185 -5.73 10.84 8.54
C VAL A 185 -4.63 11.78 9.05
N MET A 186 -4.79 13.08 8.81
CA MET A 186 -3.80 14.08 9.24
C MET A 186 -3.63 14.10 10.76
N LYS A 187 -4.71 13.89 11.53
CA LYS A 187 -4.72 13.75 12.99
C LYS A 187 -4.05 12.45 13.44
N GLN A 188 -4.45 11.30 12.89
CA GLN A 188 -3.92 9.98 13.26
C GLN A 188 -2.40 9.93 13.14
N PHE A 189 -1.90 10.49 12.04
CA PHE A 189 -0.48 10.44 11.69
C PHE A 189 0.25 11.74 12.02
N PHE A 190 -0.24 12.51 12.99
CA PHE A 190 0.49 13.66 13.51
C PHE A 190 1.84 13.24 14.11
N GLY A 191 2.84 14.09 13.90
CA GLY A 191 4.19 13.91 14.43
C GLY A 191 5.13 14.99 13.91
N ASN A 192 6.36 14.99 14.44
CA ASN A 192 7.39 15.94 14.03
C ASN A 192 7.58 15.93 12.51
N PHE A 193 7.69 17.12 11.93
CA PHE A 193 7.88 17.33 10.49
C PHE A 193 6.81 16.67 9.58
N ALA A 194 5.66 16.23 10.11
CA ALA A 194 4.68 15.45 9.32
C ALA A 194 5.22 14.15 8.69
N PHE A 195 6.40 13.64 9.09
CA PHE A 195 6.99 12.44 8.48
C PHE A 195 6.14 11.18 8.63
N ARG A 196 5.35 11.08 9.70
CA ARG A 196 4.38 9.98 9.89
C ARG A 196 3.25 10.01 8.86
N ARG A 197 2.87 11.20 8.36
CA ARG A 197 1.86 11.34 7.29
C ARG A 197 2.42 10.84 5.97
N VAL A 198 3.67 11.21 5.64
CA VAL A 198 4.35 10.69 4.45
C VAL A 198 4.58 9.18 4.54
N LYS A 199 4.94 8.68 5.73
CA LYS A 199 5.03 7.24 6.01
C LYS A 199 3.75 6.52 5.63
N PHE A 200 2.61 7.01 6.14
CA PHE A 200 1.31 6.46 5.82
C PHE A 200 1.07 6.46 4.30
N VAL A 201 1.31 7.58 3.62
CA VAL A 201 1.10 7.69 2.17
C VAL A 201 1.91 6.64 1.40
N GLN A 202 3.20 6.50 1.68
CA GLN A 202 4.06 5.58 0.95
C GLN A 202 3.81 4.12 1.30
N GLU A 203 3.77 3.78 2.59
CA GLU A 203 3.52 2.40 3.02
C GLU A 203 2.13 1.93 2.57
N THR A 204 1.14 2.82 2.59
CA THR A 204 -0.20 2.47 2.14
C THR A 204 -0.25 2.35 0.62
N PHE A 205 0.26 3.30 -0.15
CA PHE A 205 -0.06 3.32 -1.58
C PHE A 205 1.05 2.78 -2.49
N ASP A 206 2.31 2.79 -2.06
CA ASP A 206 3.46 2.26 -2.82
C ASP A 206 3.93 0.89 -2.30
N CYS A 207 3.35 0.39 -1.19
CA CYS A 207 3.68 -0.90 -0.56
C CYS A 207 5.16 -1.07 -0.14
N VAL A 208 5.98 -0.02 -0.23
CA VAL A 208 7.37 -0.03 0.20
C VAL A 208 7.46 0.42 1.65
N LYS A 209 8.26 -0.29 2.45
CA LYS A 209 8.60 0.13 3.80
C LYS A 209 9.49 1.38 3.74
N PHE A 210 8.93 2.50 4.19
CA PHE A 210 9.53 3.81 4.53
C PHE A 210 10.80 4.26 3.77
N PRO A 211 10.78 5.55 3.36
CA PRO A 211 10.95 6.08 2.01
C PRO A 211 12.28 5.69 1.40
N VAL A 212 12.30 5.05 0.23
CA VAL A 212 13.59 5.03 -0.47
C VAL A 212 13.52 4.80 -1.98
N GLU A 213 13.77 5.87 -2.73
CA GLU A 213 14.31 5.80 -4.09
C GLU A 213 15.84 5.53 -3.98
N LEU A 214 16.25 4.26 -3.82
CA LEU A 214 17.66 3.82 -3.56
C LEU A 214 18.48 3.49 -4.80
N ASP A 215 17.91 3.62 -5.97
CA ASP A 215 18.51 3.24 -7.24
C ASP A 215 19.39 4.36 -7.82
N GLY A 216 19.72 5.39 -7.02
CA GLY A 216 20.70 6.40 -7.36
C GLY A 216 22.11 5.82 -7.43
N ALA A 217 22.92 6.34 -8.34
CA ALA A 217 24.33 5.97 -8.43
C ALA A 217 25.03 6.26 -7.08
N PRO A 218 25.73 5.28 -6.46
CA PRO A 218 26.41 5.47 -5.19
C PRO A 218 27.37 6.67 -5.21
N GLN A 219 27.22 7.57 -4.24
CA GLN A 219 28.04 8.78 -4.07
C GLN A 219 28.85 8.71 -2.78
N GLU A 220 30.15 8.95 -2.89
CA GLU A 220 31.07 9.05 -1.76
C GLU A 220 30.94 10.43 -1.09
N ILE A 221 30.26 10.48 0.04
CA ILE A 221 29.99 11.71 0.81
C ILE A 221 30.77 11.76 2.14
N GLY A 222 31.72 10.85 2.34
CA GLY A 222 32.52 10.78 3.56
C GLY A 222 31.81 10.14 4.77
N ALA A 223 30.74 9.38 4.54
CA ALA A 223 30.03 8.60 5.56
C ALA A 223 30.53 7.14 5.62
N ALA A 224 30.02 6.35 6.56
CA ALA A 224 30.35 4.91 6.68
C ALA A 224 29.77 4.03 5.56
N SER A 225 28.87 4.57 4.73
CA SER A 225 28.29 3.91 3.56
C SER A 225 28.11 4.97 2.45
N PRO A 226 27.91 4.58 1.19
CA PRO A 226 27.62 5.56 0.15
C PRO A 226 26.20 6.11 0.29
N TYR A 227 26.01 7.32 -0.21
CA TYR A 227 24.67 7.86 -0.48
C TYR A 227 24.15 7.28 -1.78
N THR A 228 22.93 6.77 -1.77
CA THR A 228 22.33 6.06 -2.92
C THR A 228 20.96 6.63 -3.29
N GLY A 229 20.61 7.81 -2.76
CA GLY A 229 19.38 8.48 -3.12
C GLY A 229 19.42 9.05 -4.55
N GLN A 230 18.25 9.10 -5.19
CA GLN A 230 18.06 9.72 -6.51
C GLN A 230 18.19 11.25 -6.48
N TRP A 231 17.73 11.88 -5.39
CA TRP A 231 17.84 13.31 -5.23
C TRP A 231 19.30 13.71 -4.92
N PRO A 232 19.76 14.92 -5.27
CA PRO A 232 21.10 15.37 -4.87
C PRO A 232 21.25 15.40 -3.35
N PHE A 233 22.38 14.94 -2.79
CA PHE A 233 22.61 14.94 -1.34
C PHE A 233 22.40 16.31 -0.68
N ALA A 234 22.74 17.40 -1.39
CA ALA A 234 22.58 18.77 -0.91
C ALA A 234 21.14 19.31 -0.99
N SER A 235 20.19 18.58 -1.57
CA SER A 235 18.78 19.01 -1.77
C SER A 235 17.93 18.89 -0.51
N ILE A 236 18.47 18.32 0.58
CA ILE A 236 17.79 18.24 1.87
C ILE A 236 18.45 19.16 2.90
N ALA A 237 17.74 19.45 3.98
CA ALA A 237 18.24 20.31 5.04
C ALA A 237 19.48 19.72 5.76
N GLY A 238 20.50 20.54 5.86
CA GLY A 238 21.71 20.37 6.64
C GLY A 238 22.06 21.67 7.36
N THR A 239 22.87 21.62 8.42
CA THR A 239 23.28 22.86 9.11
C THR A 239 24.05 23.82 8.20
N ASP A 240 24.74 23.28 7.20
CA ASP A 240 25.57 24.04 6.28
C ASP A 240 24.76 24.76 5.18
N ASN A 241 23.49 24.37 4.98
CA ASN A 241 22.59 24.98 4.00
C ASN A 241 21.34 25.63 4.63
N GLY A 242 21.39 25.94 5.94
CA GLY A 242 20.37 26.71 6.66
C GLY A 242 19.31 25.89 7.38
N GLY A 243 19.43 24.56 7.40
CA GLY A 243 18.60 23.67 8.20
C GLY A 243 18.93 23.75 9.69
N ARG A 244 17.91 23.69 10.54
CA ARG A 244 18.12 23.57 12.01
C ARG A 244 18.33 22.13 12.46
N VAL A 245 17.91 21.17 11.64
CA VAL A 245 18.17 19.73 11.79
C VAL A 245 19.08 19.28 10.66
N ASN A 246 20.11 18.50 10.99
CA ASN A 246 21.10 18.06 10.01
C ASN A 246 20.77 16.67 9.45
N PHE A 247 20.02 16.60 8.35
CA PHE A 247 19.79 15.32 7.65
C PHE A 247 20.96 14.89 6.77
N GLN A 248 21.92 15.79 6.55
CA GLN A 248 23.19 15.54 5.85
C GLN A 248 24.29 15.07 6.81
N ASP A 249 23.98 14.78 8.07
CA ASP A 249 24.98 14.26 8.99
C ASP A 249 25.50 12.88 8.52
N THR A 250 26.81 12.80 8.32
CA THR A 250 27.54 11.62 7.86
C THR A 250 28.22 10.86 9.00
N SER A 251 28.10 11.33 10.23
CA SER A 251 28.75 10.74 11.40
C SER A 251 28.14 9.41 11.86
N ALA A 252 26.93 9.07 11.38
CA ALA A 252 26.21 7.85 11.74
C ALA A 252 25.49 7.24 10.51
N VAL A 253 24.32 6.60 10.71
CA VAL A 253 23.45 6.14 9.60
C VAL A 253 23.13 7.34 8.71
N ILE A 254 23.25 7.16 7.39
CA ILE A 254 23.03 8.21 6.41
C ILE A 254 21.54 8.54 6.37
N CYS A 255 21.11 9.46 7.24
CA CYS A 255 19.75 9.97 7.30
C CYS A 255 19.28 10.38 5.90
N ALA A 256 20.16 10.99 5.11
CA ALA A 256 19.88 11.45 3.76
C ALA A 256 19.30 10.36 2.83
N ASN A 257 19.70 9.09 2.97
CA ASN A 257 19.17 8.01 2.12
C ASN A 257 17.65 7.87 2.29
N CYS A 258 17.14 8.00 3.51
CA CYS A 258 15.70 8.02 3.78
C CYS A 258 15.11 9.43 3.58
N HIS A 259 15.85 10.47 3.94
CA HIS A 259 15.31 11.82 4.03
C HIS A 259 15.18 12.56 2.71
N GLN A 260 15.84 12.12 1.64
CA GLN A 260 15.71 12.74 0.31
C GLN A 260 14.24 12.89 -0.13
N THR A 261 13.59 11.82 -0.58
CA THR A 261 12.19 11.87 -1.03
C THR A 261 11.25 12.34 0.09
N LEU A 262 11.49 11.91 1.33
CA LEU A 262 10.67 12.27 2.49
C LEU A 262 10.58 13.78 2.70
N ASN A 263 11.71 14.48 2.66
CA ASN A 263 11.76 15.92 2.89
C ASN A 263 11.15 16.70 1.71
N HIS A 264 11.10 16.12 0.51
CA HIS A 264 10.41 16.70 -0.65
C HIS A 264 8.89 16.43 -0.64
N ILE A 265 8.37 15.50 0.17
CA ILE A 265 6.91 15.30 0.31
C ILE A 265 6.36 16.00 1.56
N ALA A 266 7.06 15.86 2.70
CA ALA A 266 6.54 16.22 4.02
C ALA A 266 6.02 17.66 4.17
N PRO A 267 6.62 18.70 3.55
CA PRO A 267 6.11 20.06 3.62
C PRO A 267 4.65 20.20 3.17
N LEU A 268 4.18 19.37 2.23
CA LEU A 268 2.81 19.40 1.74
C LEU A 268 1.79 19.15 2.86
N PHE A 269 2.17 18.35 3.86
CA PHE A 269 1.31 17.97 4.98
C PHE A 269 1.61 18.75 6.27
N ALA A 270 2.60 19.65 6.25
CA ALA A 270 3.12 20.31 7.46
C ALA A 270 2.16 21.36 8.06
N ASN A 271 1.20 21.85 7.27
CA ASN A 271 0.21 22.85 7.69
C ASN A 271 -0.98 22.27 8.46
N TYR A 272 -1.09 20.95 8.60
CA TYR A 272 -2.11 20.36 9.48
C TYR A 272 -1.59 20.28 10.92
N ASP A 273 -2.36 20.79 11.87
CA ASP A 273 -2.05 20.71 13.30
C ASP A 273 -2.27 19.30 13.88
N GLU A 274 -2.14 19.17 15.20
CA GLU A 274 -2.33 17.92 15.93
C GLU A 274 -3.76 17.37 15.82
N GLN A 275 -4.74 18.25 15.64
CA GLN A 275 -6.15 17.89 15.49
C GLN A 275 -6.51 17.58 14.04
N GLY A 276 -5.54 17.66 13.11
CA GLY A 276 -5.75 17.46 11.68
C GLY A 276 -6.46 18.64 11.01
N VAL A 277 -6.49 19.81 11.65
CA VAL A 277 -7.06 21.03 11.06
C VAL A 277 -5.99 21.76 10.26
N PHE A 278 -6.34 22.16 9.05
CA PHE A 278 -5.42 22.86 8.15
C PHE A 278 -5.23 24.32 8.60
N GLN A 279 -3.97 24.75 8.67
CA GLN A 279 -3.56 26.08 9.12
C GLN A 279 -2.92 26.87 7.97
N ALA A 280 -2.90 28.19 8.11
CA ALA A 280 -2.26 29.08 7.14
C ALA A 280 -0.72 28.96 7.14
N THR A 281 -0.14 28.46 8.23
CA THR A 281 1.30 28.26 8.41
C THR A 281 1.60 26.83 8.86
N ILE A 282 2.86 26.42 8.74
CA ILE A 282 3.32 25.13 9.27
C ILE A 282 2.94 25.00 10.75
N ALA A 283 2.36 23.86 11.10
CA ALA A 283 1.75 23.58 12.40
C ALA A 283 2.32 22.31 13.06
N VAL A 284 3.35 21.70 12.46
CA VAL A 284 4.07 20.55 13.03
C VAL A 284 5.35 20.99 13.74
N PRO A 285 5.70 20.38 14.88
CA PRO A 285 6.94 20.66 15.58
C PRO A 285 8.16 20.01 14.91
N THR A 286 9.34 20.52 15.26
CA THR A 286 10.63 19.85 15.06
C THR A 286 10.95 18.97 16.27
N PRO A 287 11.90 18.01 16.17
CA PRO A 287 12.40 17.24 17.32
C PRO A 287 13.40 18.02 18.19
N LEU A 288 13.63 19.31 17.92
CA LEU A 288 14.56 20.14 18.67
C LEU A 288 14.02 20.43 20.07
N ASP A 289 14.90 20.79 20.99
CA ASP A 289 14.51 21.15 22.35
C ASP A 289 13.47 22.29 22.35
N GLY A 290 12.45 22.16 23.20
CA GLY A 290 11.28 23.04 23.22
C GLY A 290 10.28 22.82 22.08
N GLY A 291 10.53 21.91 21.13
CA GLY A 291 9.61 21.54 20.05
C GLY A 291 9.13 22.71 19.19
N PRO A 292 10.00 23.64 18.74
CA PRO A 292 9.56 24.76 17.94
C PRO A 292 8.91 24.25 16.64
N LEU A 293 7.93 25.01 16.13
CA LEU A 293 7.32 24.72 14.83
C LEU A 293 8.38 24.67 13.73
N ALA A 294 8.21 23.72 12.81
CA ALA A 294 9.06 23.59 11.64
C ALA A 294 8.91 24.80 10.71
N VAL A 295 9.97 25.06 9.94
CA VAL A 295 9.99 26.02 8.84
C VAL A 295 10.47 25.30 7.59
N ILE A 296 10.27 25.89 6.40
CA ILE A 296 10.59 25.20 5.14
C ILE A 296 12.07 24.80 5.04
N SER A 297 12.98 25.62 5.58
CA SER A 297 14.42 25.34 5.58
C SER A 297 14.81 24.15 6.45
N ASP A 298 13.91 23.63 7.30
CA ASP A 298 14.17 22.39 8.03
C ASP A 298 13.96 21.14 7.18
N TYR A 299 13.34 21.25 6.00
CA TYR A 299 13.13 20.12 5.09
C TYR A 299 14.18 20.13 3.98
N TYR A 300 14.30 21.25 3.27
CA TYR A 300 15.21 21.42 2.14
C TYR A 300 15.66 22.89 2.00
N PRO A 301 16.82 23.17 1.36
CA PRO A 301 17.31 24.52 1.14
C PRO A 301 16.42 25.34 0.19
N ALA A 302 16.61 26.65 0.18
CA ALA A 302 15.87 27.55 -0.70
C ALA A 302 16.11 27.21 -2.19
N GLY A 303 15.04 27.22 -2.98
CA GLY A 303 15.07 26.88 -4.41
C GLY A 303 14.63 25.44 -4.71
N GLU A 304 14.58 24.58 -3.70
CA GLU A 304 14.03 23.23 -3.80
C GLU A 304 12.50 23.24 -3.84
N THR A 305 11.94 22.14 -4.34
CA THR A 305 10.50 21.97 -4.54
C THR A 305 9.99 20.69 -3.89
N THR A 306 8.67 20.64 -3.66
CA THR A 306 8.01 19.41 -3.26
C THR A 306 7.77 18.49 -4.44
N GLY A 307 7.77 17.17 -4.23
CA GLY A 307 7.60 16.17 -5.29
C GLY A 307 7.29 14.78 -4.75
N TRP A 308 6.57 13.96 -5.54
CA TRP A 308 6.27 12.55 -5.20
C TRP A 308 7.53 11.66 -5.29
N ARG A 309 8.24 11.79 -6.41
CA ARG A 309 9.47 11.07 -6.77
C ARG A 309 10.44 12.06 -7.41
N PHE A 310 11.71 11.67 -7.55
CA PHE A 310 12.69 12.54 -8.19
C PHE A 310 12.23 12.95 -9.60
N GLY A 311 12.26 14.25 -9.88
CA GLY A 311 11.81 14.82 -11.16
C GLY A 311 10.29 14.97 -11.32
N VAL A 312 9.48 14.54 -10.35
CA VAL A 312 8.01 14.64 -10.38
C VAL A 312 7.54 15.69 -9.37
N VAL A 313 7.57 16.96 -9.77
CA VAL A 313 7.24 18.12 -8.92
C VAL A 313 5.74 18.19 -8.64
N THR A 314 5.37 18.37 -7.36
CA THR A 314 3.99 18.43 -6.88
C THR A 314 3.84 19.56 -5.86
N PRO A 315 3.42 20.78 -6.25
CA PRO A 315 3.41 21.96 -5.38
C PRO A 315 2.34 21.94 -4.28
N ASP A 316 1.36 21.04 -4.37
CA ASP A 316 0.25 20.95 -3.43
C ASP A 316 -0.25 19.49 -3.28
N ILE A 317 -1.10 19.24 -2.28
CA ILE A 317 -1.64 17.88 -2.03
C ILE A 317 -2.46 17.35 -3.23
N PRO A 318 -3.32 18.13 -3.91
CA PRO A 318 -4.04 17.64 -5.09
C PRO A 318 -3.12 17.21 -6.24
N SER A 319 -2.06 17.97 -6.54
CA SER A 319 -1.07 17.59 -7.55
C SER A 319 -0.24 16.38 -7.11
N LEU A 320 0.05 16.22 -5.81
CA LEU A 320 0.63 15.00 -5.27
C LEU A 320 -0.28 13.79 -5.51
N GLY A 321 -1.56 13.89 -5.18
CA GLY A 321 -2.54 12.84 -5.40
C GLY A 321 -2.66 12.45 -6.88
N ALA A 322 -2.62 13.43 -7.78
CA ALA A 322 -2.64 13.18 -9.22
C ALA A 322 -1.35 12.50 -9.71
N ALA A 323 -0.17 12.91 -9.22
CA ALA A 323 1.11 12.30 -9.57
C ALA A 323 1.19 10.84 -9.09
N MET A 324 0.77 10.59 -7.84
CA MET A 324 0.67 9.23 -7.30
C MET A 324 -0.32 8.39 -8.12
N ALA A 325 -1.51 8.91 -8.43
CA ALA A 325 -2.50 8.17 -9.22
C ALA A 325 -2.02 7.80 -10.64
N ALA A 326 -1.05 8.54 -11.19
CA ALA A 326 -0.43 8.26 -12.48
C ALA A 326 0.77 7.29 -12.38
N ASP A 327 1.23 6.98 -11.17
CA ASP A 327 2.38 6.11 -10.93
C ASP A 327 1.96 4.63 -10.97
N PRO A 328 2.54 3.82 -11.88
CA PRO A 328 2.18 2.41 -12.02
C PRO A 328 2.43 1.59 -10.75
N ASP A 329 3.36 1.99 -9.89
CA ASP A 329 3.64 1.24 -8.65
C ASP A 329 2.47 1.33 -7.66
N ILE A 330 1.67 2.40 -7.72
CA ILE A 330 0.47 2.55 -6.90
C ILE A 330 -0.59 1.51 -7.30
N ALA A 331 -0.81 1.31 -8.60
CA ALA A 331 -1.73 0.29 -9.09
C ALA A 331 -1.23 -1.12 -8.72
N LYS A 332 0.06 -1.37 -8.90
CA LYS A 332 0.72 -2.63 -8.53
C LYS A 332 0.54 -2.94 -7.04
N CYS A 333 0.80 -1.97 -6.16
CA CYS A 333 0.61 -2.12 -4.72
C CYS A 333 -0.86 -2.43 -4.37
N GLY A 334 -1.82 -1.73 -4.98
CA GLY A 334 -3.24 -1.99 -4.78
C GLY A 334 -3.64 -3.44 -5.09
N VAL A 335 -3.17 -3.98 -6.23
CA VAL A 335 -3.41 -5.37 -6.62
C VAL A 335 -2.74 -6.35 -5.66
N ALA A 336 -1.46 -6.11 -5.33
CA ALA A 336 -0.72 -6.96 -4.41
C ALA A 336 -1.40 -7.05 -3.04
N ARG A 337 -1.92 -5.93 -2.51
CA ARG A 337 -2.58 -5.91 -1.20
C ARG A 337 -3.86 -6.72 -1.20
N ILE A 338 -4.68 -6.64 -2.24
CA ILE A 338 -5.89 -7.46 -2.35
C ILE A 338 -5.55 -8.95 -2.44
N TRP A 339 -4.48 -9.30 -3.15
CA TRP A 339 -3.97 -10.68 -3.18
C TRP A 339 -3.55 -11.17 -1.79
N ASN A 340 -2.78 -10.38 -1.04
CA ASN A 340 -2.41 -10.72 0.33
C ASN A 340 -3.64 -10.92 1.22
N TRP A 341 -4.62 -10.03 1.11
CA TRP A 341 -5.88 -10.14 1.83
C TRP A 341 -6.65 -11.43 1.48
N ALA A 342 -6.75 -11.77 0.20
CA ALA A 342 -7.42 -12.98 -0.27
C ALA A 342 -6.74 -14.25 0.26
N LEU A 343 -5.40 -14.27 0.29
CA LEU A 343 -4.62 -15.38 0.85
C LEU A 343 -4.55 -15.38 2.38
N GLY A 344 -5.14 -14.38 3.04
CA GLY A 344 -5.13 -14.23 4.49
C GLY A 344 -3.77 -13.91 5.08
N LYS A 345 -2.87 -13.36 4.27
CA LYS A 345 -1.61 -12.78 4.74
C LYS A 345 -1.90 -11.44 5.43
N THR A 346 -0.98 -11.04 6.30
CA THR A 346 -0.94 -9.68 6.87
C THR A 346 -0.60 -8.64 5.81
N ASP A 347 -0.70 -7.36 6.16
CA ASP A 347 -0.32 -6.27 5.26
C ASP A 347 1.12 -6.41 4.75
N ILE A 348 1.31 -6.04 3.48
CA ILE A 348 2.55 -6.19 2.74
C ILE A 348 3.73 -5.55 3.48
N VAL A 349 3.52 -4.36 4.02
CA VAL A 349 4.61 -3.57 4.61
C VAL A 349 5.12 -4.16 5.93
N ASP A 350 4.24 -4.84 6.67
CA ASP A 350 4.59 -5.41 7.98
C ASP A 350 5.39 -6.70 7.88
N THR A 351 5.15 -7.48 6.83
CA THR A 351 5.74 -8.82 6.70
C THR A 351 6.70 -8.98 5.55
N LEU A 352 6.76 -8.01 4.63
CA LEU A 352 7.53 -8.10 3.37
C LEU A 352 7.19 -9.38 2.58
N GLN A 353 6.01 -9.94 2.83
CA GLN A 353 5.48 -11.09 2.11
C GLN A 353 4.64 -10.56 0.97
N GLU A 354 5.26 -10.35 -0.18
CA GLU A 354 4.57 -9.96 -1.40
C GLU A 354 4.25 -11.20 -2.24
N VAL A 355 3.14 -11.14 -2.96
CA VAL A 355 2.93 -12.07 -4.07
C VAL A 355 3.88 -11.65 -5.21
N PRO A 356 4.61 -12.60 -5.84
CA PRO A 356 5.50 -12.28 -6.94
C PRO A 356 4.83 -11.45 -8.03
N ILE A 357 5.58 -10.52 -8.63
CA ILE A 357 5.03 -9.59 -9.62
C ILE A 357 4.53 -10.32 -10.87
N GLU A 358 5.19 -11.43 -11.22
CA GLU A 358 4.84 -12.30 -12.33
C GLU A 358 3.41 -12.84 -12.16
N THR A 359 3.04 -13.22 -10.93
CA THR A 359 1.71 -13.75 -10.57
C THR A 359 0.61 -12.68 -10.71
N ILE A 360 0.91 -11.42 -10.41
CA ILE A 360 -0.12 -10.36 -10.39
C ILE A 360 -0.12 -9.47 -11.64
N SER A 361 0.85 -9.63 -12.53
CA SER A 361 1.05 -8.78 -13.72
C SER A 361 -0.21 -8.62 -14.57
N THR A 362 -0.88 -9.73 -14.89
CA THR A 362 -2.12 -9.73 -15.68
C THR A 362 -3.25 -9.00 -14.95
N HIS A 363 -3.32 -9.11 -13.63
CA HIS A 363 -4.30 -8.37 -12.83
C HIS A 363 -4.01 -6.88 -12.79
N VAL A 364 -2.73 -6.47 -12.74
CA VAL A 364 -2.32 -5.05 -12.81
C VAL A 364 -2.71 -4.45 -14.15
N ASP A 365 -2.45 -5.16 -15.25
CA ASP A 365 -2.82 -4.70 -16.60
C ASP A 365 -4.33 -4.56 -16.75
N ALA A 366 -5.09 -5.58 -16.34
CA ALA A 366 -6.55 -5.55 -16.38
C ALA A 366 -7.13 -4.44 -15.50
N PHE A 367 -6.58 -4.24 -14.31
CA PHE A 367 -6.99 -3.20 -13.38
C PHE A 367 -6.76 -1.81 -13.96
N THR A 368 -5.60 -1.59 -14.57
CA THR A 368 -5.25 -0.33 -15.24
C THR A 368 -6.16 -0.08 -16.44
N ALA A 369 -6.37 -1.09 -17.29
CA ALA A 369 -7.21 -1.00 -18.49
C ALA A 369 -8.68 -0.69 -18.18
N ASP A 370 -9.18 -1.12 -17.02
CA ASP A 370 -10.57 -0.89 -16.60
C ASP A 370 -10.75 0.38 -15.75
N GLY A 371 -9.75 1.27 -15.73
CA GLY A 371 -9.83 2.55 -15.01
C GLY A 371 -9.70 2.40 -13.48
N PHE A 372 -8.98 1.37 -13.05
CA PHE A 372 -8.69 1.09 -11.64
C PHE A 372 -9.93 0.79 -10.80
N LYS A 373 -10.95 0.15 -11.37
CA LYS A 373 -12.17 -0.24 -10.65
C LYS A 373 -11.87 -1.30 -9.59
N LEU A 374 -11.98 -0.90 -8.32
CA LEU A 374 -11.63 -1.76 -7.18
C LEU A 374 -12.45 -3.04 -7.14
N LYS A 375 -13.76 -2.91 -7.33
CA LYS A 375 -14.68 -4.05 -7.29
C LYS A 375 -14.32 -5.11 -8.34
N ASN A 376 -13.96 -4.69 -9.55
CA ASN A 376 -13.61 -5.61 -10.63
C ASN A 376 -12.27 -6.30 -10.37
N MET A 377 -11.30 -5.57 -9.81
CA MET A 377 -10.01 -6.15 -9.41
C MET A 377 -10.16 -7.17 -8.26
N ILE A 378 -10.98 -6.88 -7.24
CA ILE A 378 -11.30 -7.84 -6.19
C ILE A 378 -11.94 -9.10 -6.80
N PHE A 379 -12.93 -8.95 -7.67
CA PHE A 379 -13.56 -10.08 -8.36
C PHE A 379 -12.53 -10.91 -9.15
N ALA A 380 -11.63 -10.25 -9.89
CA ALA A 380 -10.60 -10.92 -10.68
C ALA A 380 -9.60 -11.71 -9.83
N VAL A 381 -9.26 -11.25 -8.62
CA VAL A 381 -8.42 -12.01 -7.69
C VAL A 381 -9.12 -13.29 -7.23
N TYR A 382 -10.35 -13.19 -6.73
CA TYR A 382 -11.10 -14.34 -6.20
C TYR A 382 -11.55 -15.34 -7.27
N THR A 383 -11.54 -14.97 -8.55
CA THR A 383 -11.93 -15.86 -9.66
C THR A 383 -10.75 -16.32 -10.53
N SER A 384 -9.54 -15.96 -10.12
CA SER A 384 -8.31 -16.41 -10.78
C SER A 384 -8.07 -17.91 -10.61
N ASP A 385 -7.33 -18.50 -11.56
CA ASP A 385 -6.91 -19.89 -11.47
C ASP A 385 -6.00 -20.10 -10.24
N ASP A 386 -5.10 -19.16 -9.94
CA ASP A 386 -4.20 -19.26 -8.80
C ASP A 386 -4.90 -19.28 -7.45
N PHE A 387 -6.05 -18.61 -7.33
CA PHE A 387 -6.86 -18.64 -6.12
C PHE A 387 -7.74 -19.90 -6.01
N THR A 388 -8.14 -20.48 -7.14
CA THR A 388 -9.10 -21.61 -7.17
C THR A 388 -8.44 -22.98 -7.22
N ARG A 389 -7.10 -23.04 -7.32
CA ARG A 389 -6.30 -24.27 -7.34
C ARG A 389 -5.54 -24.49 -6.03
N PHE A 390 -5.64 -25.69 -5.46
CA PHE A 390 -5.07 -26.08 -4.16
C PHE A 390 -4.13 -27.27 -4.26
#